data_AF-A0A2T2RQS0-F1
#
_entry.id   AF-A0A2T2RQS0-F1
#
_cell.length_a   1.000
_cell.length_b   1.000
_cell.length_c   1.000
_cell.angle_alpha   90.00
_cell.angle_beta   90.00
_cell.angle_gamma   90.00
#
_symmetry.space_group_name_H-M   'P 1'
#
loop_
_entity.id
_entity.type
_entity.pdbx_description
1 polymer ?
#
loop_
_entity_poly.entity_id
_entity_poly.type
_entity_poly.pdbx_seq_one_letter_code
_entity_poly.pdbx_strand_id
1 'polypeptide(L)' 'MEATTPAYPTRLSETQWATLAVYFAADSPLGRPRNTSLPAVVEAILYVLRAGCP' A
#
# COMPACT_ATOMS: atom_id res chain seq x y z
N MET A 1 -29.22 -8.70 -3.40
CA MET A 1 -28.26 -9.07 -2.34
C MET A 1 -26.95 -8.40 -2.72
N GLU A 2 -26.66 -7.25 -2.13
CA GLU A 2 -25.41 -6.54 -2.37
C GLU A 2 -24.28 -7.37 -1.77
N ALA A 3 -23.36 -7.84 -2.60
CA ALA A 3 -22.17 -8.53 -2.12
C ALA A 3 -21.28 -7.47 -1.45
N THR A 4 -21.39 -7.32 -0.13
CA THR A 4 -20.46 -6.52 0.66
C THR A 4 -19.08 -7.13 0.49
N THR A 5 -18.30 -6.56 -0.43
CA THR A 5 -16.90 -6.92 -0.59
C THR A 5 -16.20 -6.56 0.71
N PRO A 6 -15.53 -7.51 1.38
CA PRO A 6 -14.86 -7.23 2.64
C PRO A 6 -13.85 -6.10 2.45
N ALA A 7 -13.86 -5.11 3.35
CA ALA A 7 -12.94 -3.99 3.30
C ALA A 7 -11.50 -4.47 3.44
N TYR A 8 -10.61 -3.94 2.59
CA TYR A 8 -9.18 -4.25 2.69
C TYR A 8 -8.62 -3.80 4.05
N PRO A 9 -7.63 -4.53 4.61
CA PRO A 9 -6.96 -4.13 5.82
C PRO A 9 -6.15 -2.85 5.57
N THR A 10 -6.00 -2.01 6.60
CA THR A 10 -5.18 -0.79 6.51
C THR A 10 -3.70 -1.05 6.74
N ARG A 11 -3.37 -2.19 7.37
CA ARG A 11 -2.01 -2.64 7.62
C ARG A 11 -1.78 -3.98 6.92
N LEU A 12 -0.69 -4.08 6.17
CA LEU A 12 -0.36 -5.26 5.39
C LEU A 12 0.58 -6.16 6.18
N SER A 13 0.38 -7.47 6.10
CA SER A 13 1.41 -8.43 6.52
C SER A 13 2.59 -8.39 5.54
N GLU A 14 3.74 -8.93 5.96
CA GLU A 14 4.91 -9.05 5.09
C GLU A 14 4.61 -9.84 3.80
N THR A 15 3.80 -10.90 3.91
CA THR A 15 3.38 -11.72 2.76
C THR A 15 2.46 -10.97 1.80
N GLN A 16 1.53 -10.17 2.32
CA GLN A 16 0.66 -9.32 1.50
C GLN A 16 1.46 -8.22 0.82
N TRP A 17 2.37 -7.58 1.56
CA TRP A 17 3.27 -6.57 0.99
C TRP A 17 4.15 -7.17 -0.10
N ALA A 18 4.75 -8.35 0.10
CA ALA A 18 5.59 -9.01 -0.89
C ALA A 18 4.86 -9.24 -2.23
N THR A 19 3.55 -9.53 -2.17
CA THR A 19 2.71 -9.70 -3.37
C THR A 19 2.57 -8.39 -4.16
N LEU A 20 2.56 -7.24 -3.48
CA LEU A 20 2.47 -5.92 -4.12
C LEU A 20 3.84 -5.37 -4.52
N ALA A 21 4.88 -5.66 -3.74
CA ALA A 21 6.22 -5.11 -3.88
C ALA A 21 6.81 -5.34 -5.28
N VAL A 22 6.48 -6.46 -5.92
CA VAL A 22 6.96 -6.82 -7.27
C VAL A 22 6.54 -5.84 -8.37
N TYR A 23 5.48 -5.06 -8.14
CA TYR A 23 4.99 -4.06 -9.09
C TYR A 23 5.66 -2.70 -8.93
N PHE A 24 6.42 -2.50 -7.85
CA PHE A 24 7.15 -1.26 -7.64
C PHE A 24 8.51 -1.33 -8.34
N ALA A 25 8.93 -0.20 -8.90
CA ALA A 25 10.28 -0.07 -9.41
C ALA A 25 11.29 -0.28 -8.28
N ALA A 26 12.28 -1.13 -8.54
CA ALA A 26 13.45 -1.27 -7.68
C ALA A 26 14.12 0.08 -7.45
N ASP A 27 14.89 0.18 -6.36
CA ASP A 27 15.65 1.38 -6.09
C ASP A 27 16.66 1.63 -7.22
N SER A 28 16.59 2.83 -7.77
CA SER A 28 17.46 3.24 -8.87
C SER A 28 18.70 3.92 -8.26
N PRO A 29 19.92 3.54 -8.70
CA PRO A 29 21.14 4.27 -8.34
C PRO A 29 21.18 5.66 -8.98
N LEU A 30 20.32 5.91 -9.98
CA LEU A 30 20.16 7.19 -10.65
C LEU A 30 18.92 7.91 -10.14
N GLY A 31 19.03 9.22 -9.94
CA GLY A 31 17.93 10.07 -9.47
C GLY A 31 17.95 10.31 -7.96
N ARG A 32 16.88 10.92 -7.44
CA ARG A 32 16.75 11.19 -6.01
C ARG A 32 16.40 9.89 -5.28
N PRO A 33 17.18 9.47 -4.27
CA PRO A 33 16.82 8.34 -3.43
C PRO A 33 15.43 8.52 -2.82
N ARG A 34 14.66 7.42 -2.74
CA ARG A 34 13.40 7.45 -2.00
C ARG A 34 13.70 7.49 -0.51
N ASN A 35 13.21 8.52 0.16
CA ASN A 35 13.29 8.63 1.62
C ASN A 35 12.02 8.08 2.32
N THR A 36 11.03 7.65 1.54
CA THR A 36 9.72 7.22 2.05
C THR A 36 9.57 5.71 1.88
N SER A 37 9.07 5.05 2.92
CA SER A 37 8.69 3.62 2.88
C SER A 37 7.49 3.43 1.97
N LEU A 38 7.67 2.71 0.85
CA LEU A 38 6.57 2.32 -0.05
C LEU A 38 5.46 1.53 0.67
N PRO A 39 5.75 0.57 1.57
CA PRO A 39 4.70 -0.08 2.34
C PRO A 39 3.85 0.92 3.12
N ALA A 40 4.47 1.88 3.79
CA ALA A 40 3.76 2.89 4.57
C ALA A 40 2.86 3.79 3.70
N VAL A 41 3.29 4.11 2.48
CA VAL A 41 2.46 4.88 1.52
C VAL A 41 1.21 4.09 1.13
N VAL A 42 1.35 2.80 0.83
CA VAL A 42 0.21 1.95 0.47
C VAL A 42 -0.74 1.78 1.65
N GLU A 43 -0.22 1.52 2.85
CA GLU A 43 -1.03 1.44 4.07
C GLU A 43 -1.78 2.74 4.34
N ALA A 44 -1.17 3.90 4.10
CA ALA A 44 -1.83 5.20 4.22
C ALA A 44 -2.99 5.35 3.22
N ILE A 45 -2.82 4.90 1.97
CA ILE A 45 -3.90 4.89 0.97
C ILE A 45 -5.04 3.97 1.44
N LEU A 46 -4.73 2.75 1.88
CA LEU A 46 -5.73 1.79 2.38
C LEU A 46 -6.46 2.32 3.61
N TYR A 47 -5.75 3.04 4.49
CA TYR A 47 -6.34 3.75 5.61
C TYR A 47 -7.37 4.79 5.15
N VAL A 48 -7.01 5.68 4.22
CA VAL A 48 -7.94 6.70 3.69
C VAL A 48 -9.15 6.06 3.03
N LEU A 49 -8.95 4.99 2.24
CA LEU A 49 -10.05 4.28 1.59
C LEU A 49 -11.01 3.63 2.59
N ARG A 50 -10.52 3.17 3.74
CA ARG A 50 -11.35 2.54 4.77
C ARG A 50 -12.00 3.55 5.71
N ALA A 51 -11.26 4.58 6.13
CA ALA A 51 -11.72 5.58 7.08
C ALA A 51 -12.59 6.67 6.43
N GLY A 52 -12.48 6.82 5.11
CA GLY A 52 -13.01 7.97 4.37
C GLY A 52 -12.03 9.15 4.41
N CYS A 53 -12.27 10.13 3.52
CA CYS A 53 -11.70 11.46 3.68
C CYS A 53 -12.62 12.29 4.60
N PRO A 54 -12.07 13.06 5.55
CA PRO A 54 -12.85 14.07 6.28
C PRO A 54 -13.37 15.17 5.34
#